data_AF-X6MAB0-F1
#
_entry.id   AF-X6MAB0-F1
#
_cell.length_a   1.000
_cell.length_b   1.000
_cell.length_c   1.000
_cell.angle_alpha   90.00
_cell.angle_beta   90.00
_cell.angle_gamma   90.00
#
_symmetry.space_group_name_H-M   'P 1'
#
loop_
_entity.id
_entity.type
_entity.pdbx_description
1 polymer ?
#
loop_
_entity_poly.entity_id
_entity_poly.type
_entity_poly.pdbx_seq_one_letter_code
_entity_poly.pdbx_strand_id
1 'polypeptide(L)'
;GEKKKKNLFVMKIVYSGDIEWVPQPGQIDRMKELEISIPEMKLEDTDGPKSTEWWTAMAKAIPMVHDDIIVAKLRPGQTIECWMKAKRGVGKTHSKWSPVGTAFYRLLPEIVIDDELLTNNDALYLKNVCPMNVFDIEDIAKNGHGLKVSRPRDCTMCRECISKAEMKDKIKLRRKRNHFIVKELLPEAIAVLQDKCKDLHDEVDKMLARERHPKEEEEEENDDMEDID
;
A
#
# COMPACT_ATOMS: atom_id res chain seq x y z
N GLY A 1 10.93 -61.59 10.66
CA GLY A 1 10.85 -60.25 11.26
C GLY A 1 11.04 -59.21 10.17
N GLU A 2 9.98 -58.91 9.43
CA GLU A 2 10.02 -57.94 8.34
C GLU A 2 9.88 -56.52 8.89
N LYS A 3 10.93 -55.71 8.72
CA LYS A 3 10.89 -54.28 9.00
C LYS A 3 9.93 -53.62 8.00
N LYS A 4 8.71 -53.29 8.44
CA LYS A 4 7.79 -52.40 7.71
C LYS A 4 8.52 -51.10 7.37
N LYS A 5 8.91 -50.94 6.11
CA LYS A 5 9.30 -49.63 5.56
C LYS A 5 8.07 -48.72 5.71
N LYS A 6 8.14 -47.76 6.61
CA LYS A 6 7.15 -46.68 6.66
C LYS A 6 7.26 -45.93 5.34
N ASN A 7 6.29 -46.11 4.44
CA ASN A 7 6.13 -45.25 3.28
C ASN A 7 5.88 -43.84 3.80
N LEU A 8 6.94 -43.05 3.89
CA LEU A 8 6.83 -41.63 4.18
C LEU A 8 6.30 -41.00 2.88
N PHE A 9 4.97 -40.89 2.77
CA PHE A 9 4.32 -40.21 1.66
C PHE A 9 4.80 -38.75 1.66
N VAL A 10 5.76 -38.43 0.79
CA VAL A 10 6.27 -37.07 0.64
C VAL A 10 5.15 -36.21 0.06
N MET A 11 4.77 -35.19 0.80
CA MET A 11 3.74 -34.23 0.41
C MET A 11 4.41 -33.13 -0.41
N LYS A 12 3.93 -32.89 -1.65
CA LYS A 12 4.45 -31.81 -2.49
C LYS A 12 3.77 -30.50 -2.08
N ILE A 13 4.55 -29.47 -1.81
CA ILE A 13 4.05 -28.12 -1.56
C ILE A 13 4.24 -27.33 -2.86
N VAL A 14 3.22 -26.60 -3.28
CA VAL A 14 3.25 -25.69 -4.43
C VAL A 14 3.30 -24.27 -3.89
N TYR A 15 4.29 -23.50 -4.35
CA TYR A 15 4.53 -22.12 -3.94
C TYR A 15 4.15 -21.14 -5.04
N SER A 16 4.02 -19.86 -4.70
CA SER A 16 3.79 -18.78 -5.66
C SER A 16 4.93 -18.64 -6.66
N GLY A 17 6.17 -18.94 -6.25
CA GLY A 17 7.33 -18.95 -7.15
C GLY A 17 7.30 -20.04 -8.22
N ASP A 18 6.42 -21.03 -8.10
CA ASP A 18 6.19 -22.05 -9.14
C ASP A 18 5.32 -21.52 -10.29
N ILE A 19 4.81 -20.28 -10.20
CA ILE A 19 4.00 -19.63 -11.24
C ILE A 19 4.92 -18.95 -12.24
N GLU A 20 4.85 -19.38 -13.50
CA GLU A 20 5.64 -18.82 -14.60
C GLU A 20 4.85 -17.80 -15.42
N TRP A 21 5.49 -16.69 -15.79
CA TRP A 21 4.90 -15.77 -16.76
C TRP A 21 5.00 -16.32 -18.17
N VAL A 22 3.88 -16.32 -18.88
CA VAL A 22 3.81 -16.69 -20.30
C VAL A 22 3.45 -15.45 -21.13
N PRO A 23 4.38 -14.92 -21.96
CA PRO A 23 4.14 -13.74 -22.78
C PRO A 23 3.05 -13.99 -23.83
N GLN A 24 2.15 -13.02 -23.97
CA GLN A 24 1.23 -12.92 -25.10
C GLN A 24 1.85 -12.07 -26.23
N PRO A 25 1.37 -12.20 -27.48
CA PRO A 25 1.85 -11.39 -28.60
C PRO A 25 1.85 -9.89 -28.29
N GLY A 26 2.94 -9.20 -28.63
CA GLY A 26 3.13 -7.75 -28.40
C GLY A 26 3.45 -7.33 -26.95
N GLN A 27 3.40 -8.24 -25.97
CA GLN A 27 3.78 -7.89 -24.59
C GLN A 27 5.29 -7.70 -24.42
N ILE A 28 6.09 -8.50 -25.13
CA ILE A 28 7.56 -8.42 -25.08
C ILE A 28 8.03 -7.06 -25.63
N ASP A 29 7.42 -6.59 -26.72
CA ASP A 29 7.80 -5.31 -27.34
C ASP A 29 7.45 -4.14 -26.43
N ARG A 30 6.24 -4.14 -25.84
CA ARG A 30 5.86 -3.14 -24.82
C ARG A 30 6.78 -3.12 -23.61
N MET A 31 7.31 -4.26 -23.18
CA MET A 31 8.24 -4.28 -22.05
C MET A 31 9.59 -3.64 -22.39
N LYS A 32 10.08 -3.84 -23.62
CA LYS A 32 11.29 -3.20 -24.11
C LYS A 32 11.11 -1.68 -24.19
N GLU A 33 9.94 -1.22 -24.65
CA GLU A 33 9.58 0.21 -24.69
C GLU A 33 9.53 0.85 -23.30
N LEU A 34 9.11 0.09 -22.29
CA LEU A 34 8.99 0.55 -20.90
C LEU A 34 10.31 0.43 -20.11
N GLU A 35 11.42 0.05 -20.76
CA GLU A 35 12.73 -0.19 -20.15
C GLU A 35 12.68 -1.16 -18.94
N ILE A 36 11.66 -2.02 -18.89
CA ILE A 36 11.60 -3.07 -17.88
C ILE A 36 12.73 -4.04 -18.22
N SER A 37 13.60 -4.32 -17.25
CA SER A 37 14.78 -5.16 -17.43
C SER A 37 14.38 -6.58 -17.84
N ILE A 38 14.29 -6.81 -19.15
CA ILE A 38 14.25 -8.14 -19.72
C ILE A 38 15.71 -8.55 -19.92
N PRO A 39 16.13 -9.76 -19.50
CA PRO A 39 17.46 -10.25 -19.84
C PRO A 39 17.67 -10.17 -21.36
N GLU A 40 18.64 -9.38 -21.81
CA GLU A 40 19.04 -9.36 -23.22
C GLU A 40 19.66 -10.72 -23.57
N MET A 41 18.88 -11.57 -24.23
CA MET A 41 19.40 -12.73 -24.92
C MET A 41 19.33 -12.46 -26.41
N LYS A 42 20.48 -12.59 -27.09
CA LYS A 42 20.55 -12.60 -28.54
C LYS A 42 19.66 -13.74 -29.03
N LEU A 43 18.59 -13.40 -29.74
CA LEU A 43 17.89 -14.33 -30.60
C LEU A 43 18.88 -14.72 -31.71
N GLU A 44 19.66 -15.76 -31.48
CA GLU A 44 20.27 -16.46 -32.61
C GLU A 44 19.15 -17.28 -33.24
N ASP A 45 18.82 -16.92 -34.49
CA ASP A 45 17.83 -17.57 -35.35
C ASP A 45 18.16 -19.06 -35.45
N THR A 46 17.55 -19.85 -34.56
CA THR A 46 17.59 -21.30 -34.62
C THR A 46 16.15 -21.77 -34.79
N ASP A 47 15.87 -22.32 -35.97
CA ASP A 47 14.61 -22.96 -36.35
C ASP A 47 14.37 -24.26 -35.54
N GLY A 48 14.34 -24.14 -34.21
CA GLY A 48 14.16 -25.22 -33.25
C GLY A 48 13.34 -24.78 -32.03
N PRO A 49 12.88 -25.72 -31.19
CA PRO A 49 12.19 -25.37 -29.95
C PRO A 49 13.12 -24.48 -29.12
N LYS A 50 12.64 -23.27 -28.80
CA LYS A 50 13.36 -22.27 -28.01
C LYS A 50 14.06 -22.95 -26.83
N SER A 51 15.36 -22.71 -26.67
CA SER A 51 16.18 -23.39 -25.65
C SER A 51 15.54 -23.30 -24.26
N THR A 52 15.75 -24.32 -23.42
CA THR A 52 15.27 -24.33 -22.02
C THR A 52 15.70 -23.08 -21.25
N GLU A 53 16.85 -22.51 -21.63
CA GLU A 53 17.40 -21.27 -21.08
C GLU A 53 16.56 -20.04 -21.45
N TRP A 54 16.05 -19.96 -22.69
CA TRP A 54 15.14 -18.90 -23.14
C TRP A 54 13.85 -18.89 -22.32
N TRP A 55 13.25 -20.07 -22.10
CA TRP A 55 11.97 -20.18 -21.38
C TRP A 55 12.14 -19.80 -19.90
N THR A 56 13.26 -20.23 -19.30
CA THR A 56 13.63 -19.90 -17.92
C THR A 56 13.87 -18.39 -17.72
N ALA A 57 14.57 -17.74 -18.67
CA ALA A 57 14.84 -16.31 -18.61
C ALA A 57 13.55 -15.48 -18.78
N MET A 58 12.68 -15.87 -19.70
CA MET A 58 11.40 -15.19 -19.92
C MET A 58 10.43 -15.38 -18.76
N ALA A 59 10.29 -16.59 -18.22
CA ALA A 59 9.41 -16.88 -17.07
C ALA A 59 9.72 -15.99 -15.85
N LYS A 60 10.96 -15.51 -15.73
CA LYS A 60 11.43 -14.65 -14.63
C LYS A 60 11.33 -13.15 -14.90
N ALA A 61 10.95 -12.71 -16.11
CA ALA A 61 10.89 -11.30 -16.47
C ALA A 61 9.77 -10.53 -15.71
N ILE A 62 8.63 -11.18 -15.46
CA ILE A 62 7.63 -10.70 -14.48
C ILE A 62 7.59 -11.72 -13.34
N PRO A 63 8.31 -11.49 -12.23
CA PRO A 63 8.27 -12.37 -11.08
C PRO A 63 7.03 -12.09 -10.21
N MET A 64 6.71 -13.05 -9.35
CA MET A 64 5.84 -12.80 -8.20
C MET A 64 6.58 -11.92 -7.20
N VAL A 65 5.84 -11.12 -6.42
CA VAL A 65 6.46 -10.25 -5.39
C VAL A 65 7.07 -11.08 -4.25
N HIS A 66 6.42 -12.19 -3.92
CA HIS A 66 6.85 -13.15 -2.92
C HIS A 66 6.78 -14.55 -3.53
N ASP A 67 7.89 -15.28 -3.52
CA ASP A 67 8.01 -16.61 -4.14
C ASP A 67 7.65 -17.74 -3.17
N ASP A 68 7.48 -17.45 -1.89
CA ASP A 68 7.34 -18.41 -0.78
C ASP A 68 5.89 -18.55 -0.25
N ILE A 69 4.91 -17.95 -0.92
CA ILE A 69 3.51 -18.08 -0.53
C ILE A 69 3.02 -19.48 -0.93
N ILE A 70 2.61 -20.27 0.06
CA ILE A 70 2.03 -21.60 -0.20
C ILE A 70 0.68 -21.44 -0.89
N VAL A 71 0.57 -21.95 -2.11
CA VAL A 71 -0.67 -21.97 -2.90
C VAL A 71 -1.45 -23.24 -2.64
N ALA A 72 -0.78 -24.39 -2.69
CA ALA A 72 -1.42 -25.70 -2.53
C ALA A 72 -0.50 -26.74 -1.91
N LYS A 73 -1.12 -27.80 -1.41
CA LYS A 73 -0.48 -28.87 -0.65
C LYS A 73 -1.01 -30.20 -1.17
N LEU A 74 -0.21 -30.89 -1.98
CA LEU A 74 -0.63 -32.03 -2.79
C LEU A 74 -0.17 -33.37 -2.18
N ARG A 75 -1.07 -34.34 -2.20
CA ARG A 75 -0.73 -35.74 -1.93
C ARG A 75 -0.19 -36.42 -3.20
N PRO A 76 0.59 -37.51 -3.06
CA PRO A 76 1.02 -38.30 -4.21
C PRO A 76 -0.19 -38.73 -5.07
N GLY A 77 -0.09 -38.48 -6.38
CA GLY A 77 -1.18 -38.73 -7.34
C GLY A 77 -2.05 -37.52 -7.69
N GLN A 78 -1.90 -36.39 -7.00
CA GLN A 78 -2.61 -35.15 -7.34
C GLN A 78 -1.74 -34.22 -8.20
N THR A 79 -2.34 -33.61 -9.21
CA THR A 79 -1.71 -32.64 -10.12
C THR A 79 -2.59 -31.39 -10.24
N ILE A 80 -1.95 -30.23 -10.40
CA ILE A 80 -2.64 -28.96 -10.69
C ILE A 80 -2.03 -28.41 -11.97
N GLU A 81 -2.89 -28.06 -12.92
CA GLU A 81 -2.57 -27.31 -14.14
C GLU A 81 -3.59 -26.19 -14.26
N CYS A 82 -3.14 -24.95 -14.36
CA CYS A 82 -4.04 -23.80 -14.48
C CYS A 82 -3.42 -22.65 -15.26
N TRP A 83 -4.28 -21.83 -15.86
CA TRP A 83 -3.91 -20.63 -16.59
C TRP A 83 -4.53 -19.41 -15.91
N MET A 84 -3.71 -18.42 -15.57
CA MET A 84 -4.14 -17.23 -14.85
C MET A 84 -3.98 -15.98 -15.72
N LYS A 85 -4.96 -15.08 -15.66
CA LYS A 85 -4.93 -13.79 -16.36
C LYS A 85 -4.92 -12.65 -15.36
N ALA A 86 -3.80 -11.93 -15.28
CA ALA A 86 -3.70 -10.73 -14.47
C ALA A 86 -4.44 -9.56 -15.16
N LYS A 87 -5.30 -8.86 -14.42
CA LYS A 87 -6.02 -7.67 -14.90
C LYS A 87 -5.81 -6.53 -13.91
N ARG A 88 -5.60 -5.32 -14.45
CA ARG A 88 -5.61 -4.08 -13.66
C ARG A 88 -7.01 -3.85 -13.11
N GLY A 89 -7.10 -3.42 -11.86
CA GLY A 89 -8.34 -3.08 -11.19
C GLY A 89 -8.10 -2.06 -10.08
N VAL A 90 -9.16 -1.76 -9.33
CA VAL A 90 -9.14 -0.78 -8.24
C VAL A 90 -9.51 -1.48 -6.94
N GLY A 91 -8.83 -1.12 -5.84
CA GLY A 91 -9.09 -1.69 -4.52
C GLY A 91 -10.54 -1.54 -4.03
N LYS A 92 -11.26 -0.51 -4.52
CA LYS A 92 -12.71 -0.34 -4.27
C LYS A 92 -13.54 -1.52 -4.78
N THR A 93 -13.15 -2.12 -5.89
CA THR A 93 -13.86 -3.26 -6.49
C THR A 93 -13.54 -4.56 -5.77
N HIS A 94 -12.28 -4.76 -5.37
CA HIS A 94 -11.86 -5.95 -4.63
C HIS A 94 -10.52 -5.71 -3.91
N SER A 95 -10.39 -6.27 -2.71
CA SER A 95 -9.21 -6.11 -1.84
C SER A 95 -7.88 -6.57 -2.47
N LYS A 96 -7.91 -7.59 -3.33
CA LYS A 96 -6.74 -8.06 -4.11
C LYS A 96 -6.06 -6.99 -4.97
N TRP A 97 -6.78 -5.91 -5.32
CA TRP A 97 -6.23 -4.75 -6.05
C TRP A 97 -5.85 -3.60 -5.11
N SER A 98 -5.89 -3.80 -3.79
CA SER A 98 -5.31 -2.86 -2.84
C SER A 98 -3.78 -2.94 -2.95
N PRO A 99 -3.09 -1.85 -3.30
CA PRO A 99 -1.62 -1.85 -3.38
C PRO A 99 -0.96 -1.81 -1.98
N VAL A 100 -1.74 -1.57 -0.93
CA VAL A 100 -1.29 -1.48 0.45
C VAL A 100 -1.96 -2.54 1.33
N GLY A 101 -1.19 -3.13 2.24
CA GLY A 101 -1.74 -3.98 3.31
C GLY A 101 -2.47 -3.15 4.37
N THR A 102 -1.88 -2.04 4.82
CA THR A 102 -2.53 -1.09 5.73
C THR A 102 -2.01 0.31 5.47
N ALA A 103 -2.91 1.23 5.11
CA ALA A 103 -2.63 2.66 5.09
C ALA A 103 -3.30 3.31 6.29
N PHE A 104 -2.51 4.03 7.09
CA PHE A 104 -3.01 4.80 8.22
C PHE A 104 -2.09 5.98 8.48
N TYR A 105 -2.61 6.98 9.19
CA TYR A 105 -1.82 8.10 9.68
C TYR A 105 -1.91 8.17 11.19
N ARG A 106 -0.92 8.83 11.80
CA ARG A 106 -0.97 9.23 13.20
C ARG A 106 -0.54 10.68 13.31
N LEU A 107 -1.15 11.43 14.23
CA LEU A 107 -0.69 12.78 14.53
C LEU A 107 0.58 12.73 15.38
N LEU A 108 1.46 13.72 15.20
CA LEU A 108 2.65 13.85 16.05
C LEU A 108 2.21 14.05 17.51
N PRO A 109 2.63 13.18 18.43
CA PRO A 109 2.41 13.38 19.85
C PRO A 109 3.12 14.64 20.34
N GLU A 110 2.43 15.42 21.16
CA GLU A 110 2.95 16.62 21.78
C GLU A 110 2.79 16.46 23.29
N ILE A 111 3.90 16.41 24.02
CA ILE A 111 3.90 16.20 25.46
C ILE A 111 4.34 17.51 26.08
N VAL A 112 3.42 18.17 26.79
CA VAL A 112 3.69 19.42 27.50
C VAL A 112 3.89 19.08 28.97
N ILE A 113 5.04 19.47 29.50
CA ILE A 113 5.43 19.30 30.90
C ILE A 113 5.20 20.65 31.61
N ASP A 114 4.65 20.60 32.81
CA ASP A 114 4.57 21.75 33.70
C ASP A 114 5.80 21.77 34.62
N ASP A 115 6.79 22.58 34.26
CA ASP A 115 8.11 22.58 34.91
C ASP A 115 8.06 23.10 36.36
N GLU A 116 7.02 23.85 36.74
CA GLU A 116 6.86 24.37 38.11
C GLU A 116 6.36 23.28 39.08
N LEU A 117 5.59 22.32 38.58
CA LEU A 117 4.98 21.26 39.39
C LEU A 117 5.79 19.96 39.39
N LEU A 118 6.71 19.79 38.45
CA LEU A 118 7.46 18.55 38.27
C LEU A 118 8.68 18.47 39.20
N THR A 119 8.83 17.36 39.92
CA THR A 119 9.99 17.12 40.80
C THR A 119 11.04 16.22 40.15
N ASN A 120 12.25 16.19 40.71
CA ASN A 120 13.32 15.30 40.24
C ASN A 120 12.92 13.80 40.32
N ASN A 121 12.13 13.42 41.33
CA ASN A 121 11.63 12.04 41.47
C ASN A 121 10.60 11.71 40.37
N ASP A 122 9.75 12.68 40.02
CA ASP A 122 8.81 12.51 38.91
C ASP A 122 9.54 12.34 37.57
N ALA A 123 10.63 13.08 37.35
CA ALA A 123 11.45 12.96 36.16
C ALA A 123 12.07 11.56 36.00
N LEU A 124 12.64 11.01 37.08
CA LEU A 124 13.16 9.65 37.10
C LEU A 124 12.05 8.61 36.87
N TYR A 125 10.88 8.81 37.47
CA TYR A 125 9.71 7.96 37.24
C TYR A 125 9.30 7.98 35.76
N LEU A 126 9.20 9.15 35.13
CA LEU A 126 8.77 9.28 33.74
C LEU A 126 9.74 8.67 32.74
N LYS A 127 11.05 8.80 33.00
CA LYS A 127 12.09 8.12 32.21
C LYS A 127 11.92 6.60 32.26
N ASN A 128 11.65 6.05 33.45
CA ASN A 128 11.52 4.60 33.65
C ASN A 128 10.17 4.03 33.21
N VAL A 129 9.08 4.80 33.30
CA VAL A 129 7.73 4.30 33.01
C VAL A 129 7.45 4.22 31.51
N CYS A 130 8.17 4.98 30.69
CA CYS A 130 7.93 5.03 29.25
C CYS A 130 8.72 3.92 28.52
N PRO A 131 8.07 2.87 28.00
CA PRO A 131 8.76 1.77 27.32
C PRO A 131 9.43 2.21 26.00
N MET A 132 8.98 3.33 25.43
CA MET A 132 9.51 3.89 24.18
C MET A 132 10.66 4.88 24.40
N ASN A 133 11.11 5.05 25.64
CA ASN A 133 12.16 5.99 26.02
C ASN A 133 11.92 7.40 25.46
N VAL A 134 10.68 7.91 25.56
CA VAL A 134 10.32 9.23 25.02
C VAL A 134 10.98 10.37 25.80
N PHE A 135 11.24 10.14 27.09
CA PHE A 135 11.82 11.08 28.02
C PHE A 135 13.32 10.81 28.21
N ASP A 136 14.10 11.88 28.35
CA ASP A 136 15.49 11.81 28.76
C ASP A 136 15.78 12.81 29.88
N ILE A 137 16.88 12.63 30.60
CA ILE A 137 17.32 13.52 31.67
C ILE A 137 18.62 14.16 31.20
N GLU A 138 18.61 15.49 31.04
CA GLU A 138 19.81 16.28 30.76
C GLU A 138 20.39 16.82 32.08
N ASP A 139 21.73 16.82 32.22
CA ASP A 139 22.45 17.24 33.44
C ASP A 139 22.34 18.75 33.75
N ILE A 140 21.55 19.49 32.97
CA ILE A 140 21.43 20.94 33.06
C ILE A 140 20.18 21.29 33.85
N ALA A 141 20.29 21.43 35.17
CA ALA A 141 19.66 22.55 35.84
C ALA A 141 20.26 22.76 37.23
N LYS A 142 20.89 23.92 37.42
CA LYS A 142 21.27 24.43 38.74
C LYS A 142 20.06 24.66 39.66
N ASN A 143 18.80 24.45 39.21
CA ASN A 143 17.54 24.66 39.95
C ASN A 143 16.30 23.89 39.36
N GLY A 144 16.46 22.71 38.71
CA GLY A 144 15.31 22.05 38.03
C GLY A 144 15.47 20.54 37.80
N HIS A 145 14.42 19.91 37.24
CA HIS A 145 14.28 18.45 37.12
C HIS A 145 14.98 17.79 35.93
N GLY A 146 15.57 18.56 35.02
CA GLY A 146 16.38 18.07 33.88
C GLY A 146 15.63 17.23 32.83
N LEU A 147 14.35 16.91 33.05
CA LEU A 147 13.54 16.10 32.14
C LEU A 147 13.29 16.81 30.80
N LYS A 148 13.55 16.11 29.71
CA LYS A 148 13.27 16.56 28.34
C LYS A 148 12.54 15.50 27.54
N VAL A 149 11.58 15.94 26.73
CA VAL A 149 10.91 15.09 25.74
C VAL A 149 11.81 14.98 24.51
N SER A 150 12.70 13.98 24.49
CA SER A 150 13.70 13.81 23.42
C SER A 150 13.11 13.17 22.16
N ARG A 151 12.20 12.21 22.32
CA ARG A 151 11.63 11.41 21.21
C ARG A 151 10.10 11.40 21.19
N PRO A 152 9.44 12.55 20.99
CA PRO A 152 7.97 12.62 20.98
C PRO A 152 7.33 11.76 19.86
N ARG A 153 8.04 11.60 18.73
CA ARG A 153 7.58 10.77 17.61
C ARG A 153 7.45 9.28 17.98
N ASP A 154 8.20 8.78 18.95
CA ASP A 154 8.15 7.36 19.31
C ASP A 154 7.07 7.04 20.34
N CYS A 155 6.42 8.07 20.88
CA CYS A 155 5.33 7.87 21.83
C CYS A 155 4.15 7.14 21.19
N THR A 156 3.79 6.00 21.75
CA THR A 156 2.62 5.19 21.37
C THR A 156 1.31 5.73 21.97
N MET A 157 1.37 6.80 22.76
CA MET A 157 0.21 7.36 23.50
C MET A 157 -0.46 6.33 24.42
N CYS A 158 0.30 5.46 25.07
CA CYS A 158 -0.20 4.49 26.06
C CYS A 158 -0.82 5.14 27.32
N ARG A 159 -0.55 6.44 27.56
CA ARG A 159 -1.01 7.24 28.71
C ARG A 159 -0.46 6.82 30.07
N GLU A 160 0.54 5.96 30.11
CA GLU A 160 1.12 5.51 31.39
C GLU A 160 1.78 6.66 32.18
N CYS A 161 2.36 7.64 31.49
CA CYS A 161 2.92 8.84 32.11
C CYS A 161 1.92 9.71 32.86
N ILE A 162 0.61 9.58 32.59
CA ILE A 162 -0.49 10.29 33.29
C ILE A 162 -1.41 9.33 34.06
N SER A 163 -1.01 8.07 34.21
CA SER A 163 -1.79 7.03 34.89
C SER A 163 -2.01 7.37 36.37
N LYS A 164 -0.93 7.83 37.04
CA LYS A 164 -0.98 8.31 38.42
C LYS A 164 -1.71 9.65 38.53
N ALA A 165 -2.56 9.80 39.56
CA ALA A 165 -3.30 11.03 39.82
C ALA A 165 -2.38 12.26 39.95
N GLU A 166 -1.27 12.11 40.67
CA GLU A 166 -0.25 13.16 40.87
C GLU A 166 0.39 13.66 39.58
N MET A 167 0.35 12.88 38.49
CA MET A 167 0.98 13.22 37.21
C MET A 167 0.02 13.89 36.24
N LYS A 168 -1.29 13.85 36.49
CA LYS A 168 -2.31 14.38 35.57
C LYS A 168 -2.22 15.89 35.40
N ASP A 169 -1.90 16.60 36.48
CA ASP A 169 -1.76 18.06 36.45
C ASP A 169 -0.39 18.49 35.93
N LYS A 170 0.63 17.64 36.09
CA LYS A 170 2.03 17.88 35.69
C LYS A 170 2.29 17.66 34.20
N ILE A 171 1.52 16.80 33.53
CA ILE A 171 1.75 16.43 32.13
C ILE A 171 0.47 16.50 31.32
N LYS A 172 0.54 17.23 30.21
CA LYS A 172 -0.54 17.32 29.22
C LYS A 172 -0.14 16.61 27.95
N LEU A 173 -0.78 15.47 27.68
CA LEU A 173 -0.65 14.76 26.41
C LEU A 173 -1.57 15.38 25.36
N ARG A 174 -0.98 15.85 24.26
CA ARG A 174 -1.65 16.48 23.13
C ARG A 174 -1.21 15.82 21.82
N ARG A 175 -1.87 16.24 20.74
CA ARG A 175 -1.51 15.88 19.37
C ARG A 175 -1.47 17.14 18.53
N LYS A 176 -0.39 17.33 17.78
CA LYS A 176 -0.26 18.48 16.89
C LYS A 176 -1.19 18.29 15.69
N ARG A 177 -2.29 19.06 15.64
CA ARG A 177 -3.38 18.91 14.64
C ARG A 177 -2.90 18.94 13.18
N ASN A 178 -1.89 19.75 12.88
CA ASN A 178 -1.41 19.97 11.52
C ASN A 178 -0.15 19.15 11.18
N HIS A 179 0.18 18.12 11.98
CA HIS A 179 1.36 17.28 11.74
C HIS A 179 0.95 15.81 11.65
N PHE A 180 0.86 15.32 10.42
CA PHE A 180 0.52 13.94 10.10
C PHE A 180 1.79 13.12 9.82
N ILE A 181 1.88 11.96 10.44
CA ILE A 181 2.92 10.96 10.18
C ILE A 181 2.24 9.86 9.35
N VAL A 182 2.62 9.80 8.08
CA VAL A 182 2.12 8.83 7.08
C VAL A 182 3.30 7.97 6.62
N LYS A 183 3.04 6.73 6.21
CA LYS A 183 4.01 5.85 5.56
C LYS A 183 3.51 5.46 4.16
N GLU A 184 4.32 5.78 3.15
CA GLU A 184 4.28 5.28 1.75
C GLU A 184 3.03 5.58 0.88
N LEU A 185 3.21 5.48 -0.45
CA LEU A 185 2.21 5.58 -1.54
C LEU A 185 1.36 6.87 -1.61
N LEU A 186 1.85 7.95 -1.03
CA LEU A 186 1.18 9.24 -1.05
C LEU A 186 1.17 9.95 -2.43
N PRO A 187 2.26 9.95 -3.22
CA PRO A 187 2.32 10.69 -4.48
C PRO A 187 1.26 10.26 -5.50
N GLU A 188 1.10 8.95 -5.72
CA GLU A 188 0.13 8.39 -6.66
C GLU A 188 -1.30 8.65 -6.20
N ALA A 189 -1.57 8.58 -4.89
CA ALA A 189 -2.87 8.90 -4.33
C ALA A 189 -3.24 10.38 -4.52
N ILE A 190 -2.26 11.28 -4.39
CA ILE A 190 -2.45 12.71 -4.66
C ILE A 190 -2.73 12.95 -6.14
N ALA A 191 -1.98 12.30 -7.04
CA ALA A 191 -2.22 12.42 -8.49
C ALA A 191 -3.65 11.99 -8.86
N VAL A 192 -4.12 10.85 -8.33
CA VAL A 192 -5.49 10.38 -8.54
C VAL A 192 -6.53 11.38 -7.99
N LEU A 193 -6.25 12.04 -6.87
CA LEU A 193 -7.14 13.07 -6.33
C LEU A 193 -7.16 14.32 -7.21
N GLN A 194 -5.99 14.77 -7.67
CA GLN A 194 -5.86 15.91 -8.58
C GLN A 194 -6.62 15.67 -9.88
N ASP A 195 -6.49 14.49 -10.47
CA ASP A 195 -7.17 14.16 -11.72
C ASP A 195 -8.69 14.13 -11.56
N LYS A 196 -9.20 13.59 -10.44
CA LYS A 196 -10.65 13.68 -10.13
C LYS A 196 -11.17 15.10 -9.98
N CYS A 197 -10.37 15.99 -9.39
CA CYS A 197 -10.74 17.40 -9.27
C CYS A 197 -10.77 18.08 -10.65
N LYS A 198 -9.82 17.76 -11.54
CA LYS A 198 -9.81 18.25 -12.92
C LYS A 198 -11.03 17.74 -13.69
N ASP A 199 -11.33 16.45 -13.62
CA ASP A 199 -12.49 15.85 -14.30
C ASP A 199 -13.80 16.54 -13.89
N LEU A 200 -13.95 16.83 -12.59
CA LEU A 200 -15.11 17.54 -12.07
C LEU A 200 -15.16 19.00 -12.57
N HIS A 201 -14.02 19.69 -12.57
CA HIS A 201 -13.92 21.06 -13.06
C HIS A 201 -14.31 21.16 -14.53
N ASP A 202 -13.76 20.27 -15.36
CA ASP A 202 -14.03 20.21 -16.79
C ASP A 202 -15.51 19.94 -17.08
N GLU A 203 -16.17 19.11 -16.27
CA GLU A 203 -17.59 18.82 -16.45
C GLU A 203 -18.48 20.01 -16.05
N VAL A 204 -18.13 20.73 -14.99
CA VAL A 204 -18.82 21.97 -14.60
C VAL A 204 -18.66 23.03 -15.70
N ASP A 205 -17.47 23.17 -16.27
CA ASP A 205 -17.23 24.12 -17.36
C ASP A 205 -18.08 23.81 -18.60
N LYS A 206 -18.23 22.52 -18.95
CA LYS A 206 -19.13 22.08 -20.03
C LYS A 206 -20.60 22.39 -19.73
N MET A 207 -21.05 22.21 -18.48
CA MET A 207 -22.42 22.55 -18.08
C MET A 207 -22.68 24.05 -18.23
N LEU A 208 -21.78 24.89 -17.74
CA LEU A 208 -21.88 26.35 -17.88
C LEU A 208 -21.81 26.79 -19.35
N ALA A 209 -21.04 26.09 -20.20
CA ALA A 209 -21.03 26.35 -21.63
C ALA A 209 -22.36 26.00 -22.30
N ARG A 210 -23.03 24.91 -21.87
CA ARG A 210 -24.36 24.51 -22.37
C ARG A 210 -25.45 25.49 -21.94
N GLU A 211 -25.41 26.01 -20.71
CA GLU A 211 -26.39 27.02 -20.24
C GLU A 211 -26.26 28.36 -20.98
N ARG A 212 -25.07 28.72 -21.46
CA ARG A 212 -24.83 29.94 -22.26
C ARG A 212 -25.34 29.83 -23.70
N HIS A 213 -25.59 28.62 -24.20
CA HIS A 213 -26.14 28.36 -25.53
C HIS A 213 -27.28 27.33 -25.41
N PRO A 214 -28.48 27.74 -24.95
CA PRO A 214 -29.65 26.88 -25.03
C PRO A 214 -29.92 26.58 -26.51
N LYS A 215 -29.92 25.30 -26.89
CA LYS A 215 -30.27 24.86 -28.24
C LYS A 215 -31.72 25.26 -28.53
N GLU A 216 -31.94 26.05 -29.56
CA GLU A 216 -33.21 26.13 -30.29
C GLU A 216 -33.40 24.78 -31.01
N GLU A 217 -34.05 23.81 -30.36
CA GLU A 217 -34.48 22.54 -30.97
C GLU A 217 -35.95 22.29 -30.59
N GLU A 218 -36.86 23.16 -31.05
CA GLU A 218 -38.29 22.90 -31.20
C GLU A 218 -38.76 23.64 -32.46
N GLU A 219 -38.82 22.96 -33.61
CA GLU A 219 -39.68 23.23 -34.79
C GLU A 219 -39.16 22.41 -35.98
N GLU A 220 -39.59 21.15 -36.11
CA GLU A 220 -39.69 20.40 -37.38
C GLU A 220 -40.42 19.07 -37.10
N GLU A 221 -41.66 19.17 -36.61
CA GLU A 221 -42.59 18.04 -36.54
C GLU A 221 -43.97 18.56 -36.92
N ASN A 222 -44.14 18.98 -38.18
CA ASN A 222 -45.42 19.21 -38.84
C ASN A 222 -45.16 19.38 -40.34
N ASP A 223 -45.03 18.28 -41.08
CA ASP A 223 -45.35 18.21 -42.51
C ASP A 223 -45.34 16.74 -42.91
N ASP A 224 -46.45 16.05 -42.62
CA ASP A 224 -46.88 14.83 -43.33
C ASP A 224 -48.40 14.67 -43.06
N MET A 225 -49.16 15.65 -43.56
CA MET A 225 -50.62 15.49 -43.72
C MET A 225 -50.84 14.83 -45.08
N GLU A 226 -51.35 13.60 -45.03
CA GLU A 226 -51.60 12.70 -46.15
C GLU A 226 -52.47 13.33 -47.24
N ASP A 227 -51.90 13.54 -48.43
CA ASP A 227 -52.68 13.63 -49.67
C ASP A 227 -52.81 12.22 -50.28
N ILE A 228 -53.94 11.58 -50.03
CA ILE A 228 -54.45 10.43 -50.78
C ILE A 228 -55.61 10.94 -51.65
N ASP A 229 -55.40 10.94 -52.96
CA ASP A 229 -56.37 10.53 -53.99
C ASP A 229 -55.68 10.30 -55.34
#